data_AF-A0A938MJJ9-F1
#
_entry.id   AF-A0A938MJJ9-F1
#
_cell.length_a   1.000
_cell.length_b   1.000
_cell.length_c   1.000
_cell.angle_alpha   90.00
_cell.angle_beta   90.00
_cell.angle_gamma   90.00
#
_symmetry.space_group_name_H-M   'P 1'
#
loop_
_entity.id
_entity.type
_entity.pdbx_description
1 polymer ?
#
loop_
_entity_poly.entity_id
_entity_poly.type
_entity_poly.pdbx_seq_one_letter_code
_entity_poly.pdbx_strand_id
1 'polypeptide(L)'
;MSIASAIQDLHPVVQALLATCFTWGLTACGAGLVFIAPGTSRRVLDTMLGFAGGVMVAASYWSLLAPAIEMSEGKAIPAWVPAAVGFVAGGVFLRLIDRILPHLHLGLPIEGAEGIKTPWRRSILLVLAITLHNIPEGLAVGVAFGA
;
A
#
# COMPACT_ATOMS: atom_id res chain seq x y z
N MET A 1 -13.36 29.99 8.48
CA MET A 1 -12.20 29.20 8.02
C MET A 1 -12.64 27.76 7.97
N SER A 2 -12.59 27.10 6.82
CA SER A 2 -12.98 25.69 6.71
C SER A 2 -11.82 24.81 7.15
N ILE A 3 -12.10 23.58 7.57
CA ILE A 3 -11.05 22.60 7.89
C ILE A 3 -10.15 22.37 6.67
N ALA A 4 -10.73 22.40 5.46
CA ALA A 4 -9.98 22.27 4.22
C ALA A 4 -8.97 23.40 4.00
N SER A 5 -9.36 24.66 4.20
CA SER A 5 -8.43 25.79 4.05
C SER A 5 -7.28 25.73 5.06
N ALA A 6 -7.57 25.32 6.30
CA ALA A 6 -6.55 25.21 7.34
C ALA A 6 -5.50 24.10 7.04
N ILE A 7 -5.88 23.04 6.32
CA ILE A 7 -4.96 21.96 5.93
C ILE A 7 -4.13 22.36 4.71
N GLN A 8 -4.71 23.08 3.75
CA GLN A 8 -4.02 23.53 2.54
C GLN A 8 -2.87 24.50 2.84
N ASP A 9 -3.00 25.30 3.89
CA ASP A 9 -1.97 26.26 4.31
C ASP A 9 -0.76 25.60 5.01
N LEU A 10 -0.82 24.29 5.31
CA LEU A 10 0.26 23.57 5.97
C LEU A 10 1.36 23.16 4.98
N HIS A 11 2.58 22.96 5.51
CA HIS A 11 3.69 22.43 4.71
C HIS A 11 3.35 21.02 4.15
N PRO A 12 3.69 20.69 2.89
CA PRO A 12 3.37 19.40 2.26
C PRO A 12 3.72 18.16 3.10
N VAL A 13 4.86 18.18 3.79
CA VAL A 13 5.29 17.11 4.72
C VAL A 13 4.30 16.93 5.88
N VAL A 14 3.76 18.03 6.42
CA VAL A 14 2.76 17.98 7.50
C VAL A 14 1.43 17.48 6.96
N GLN A 15 1.03 17.89 5.75
CA GLN A 15 -0.17 17.35 5.11
C GLN A 15 -0.06 15.83 4.90
N ALA A 16 1.06 15.36 4.35
CA ALA A 16 1.33 13.93 4.15
C ALA A 16 1.37 13.15 5.47
N LEU A 17 1.95 13.73 6.54
CA LEU A 17 1.96 13.13 7.87
C LEU A 17 0.54 13.01 8.44
N LEU A 18 -0.26 14.07 8.38
CA LEU A 18 -1.64 14.06 8.85
C LEU A 18 -2.49 13.06 8.06
N ALA A 19 -2.34 13.02 6.73
CA ALA A 19 -3.03 12.06 5.87
C ALA A 19 -2.63 10.61 6.20
N THR A 20 -1.34 10.34 6.41
CA THR A 20 -0.85 9.00 6.76
C THR A 20 -1.28 8.58 8.17
N CYS A 21 -1.29 9.50 9.14
CA CYS A 21 -1.83 9.23 10.47
C CYS A 21 -3.33 8.96 10.42
N PHE A 22 -4.06 9.65 9.55
CA PHE A 22 -5.47 9.42 9.34
C PHE A 22 -5.73 8.02 8.75
N THR A 23 -5.03 7.63 7.68
CA THR A 23 -5.19 6.29 7.08
C THR A 23 -4.79 5.19 8.06
N TRP A 24 -3.70 5.37 8.80
CA TRP A 24 -3.32 4.46 9.89
C TRP A 24 -4.40 4.35 10.96
N GLY A 25 -5.01 5.47 11.34
CA GLY A 25 -6.14 5.51 12.27
C GLY A 25 -7.34 4.71 11.78
N LEU A 26 -7.66 4.79 10.48
CA LEU A 26 -8.71 3.96 9.88
C LEU A 26 -8.37 2.46 9.93
N THR A 27 -7.11 2.07 9.69
CA THR A 27 -6.65 0.69 9.84
C THR A 27 -6.79 0.22 11.29
N ALA A 28 -6.40 1.04 12.26
CA ALA A 28 -6.56 0.73 13.69
C ALA A 28 -8.04 0.59 14.08
N CYS A 29 -8.91 1.47 13.60
CA CYS A 29 -10.36 1.38 13.79
C CYS A 29 -10.93 0.08 13.18
N GLY A 30 -10.54 -0.27 11.96
CA GLY A 30 -10.94 -1.51 11.30
C GLY A 30 -10.49 -2.75 12.07
N ALA A 31 -9.24 -2.77 12.55
CA ALA A 31 -8.72 -3.85 13.39
C ALA A 31 -9.49 -3.97 14.73
N GLY A 32 -9.93 -2.86 15.31
CA GLY A 32 -10.76 -2.85 16.52
C GLY A 32 -12.10 -3.57 16.37
N LEU A 33 -12.65 -3.68 15.16
CA LEU A 33 -13.91 -4.40 14.91
C LEU A 33 -13.81 -5.89 15.26
N VAL A 34 -12.61 -6.47 15.31
CA VAL A 34 -12.38 -7.86 15.70
C VAL A 34 -12.90 -8.16 17.11
N PHE A 35 -12.92 -7.18 18.02
CA PHE A 35 -13.42 -7.37 19.39
C PHE A 35 -14.94 -7.48 19.48
N ILE A 36 -15.67 -6.94 18.50
CA ILE A 36 -17.15 -6.94 18.49
C ILE A 36 -17.74 -7.90 17.45
N ALA A 37 -16.96 -8.30 16.44
CA ALA A 37 -17.36 -9.24 15.40
C ALA A 37 -16.52 -10.53 15.40
N PRO A 38 -16.41 -11.25 16.53
CA PRO A 38 -15.69 -12.52 16.57
C PRO A 38 -16.40 -13.55 15.66
N GLY A 39 -15.64 -14.22 14.79
CA GLY A 39 -16.16 -15.29 13.94
C GLY A 39 -16.75 -14.84 12.60
N THR A 40 -16.23 -13.76 12.01
CA THR A 40 -16.62 -13.29 10.66
C THR A 40 -16.54 -14.41 9.63
N SER A 41 -17.60 -14.60 8.83
CA SER A 41 -17.63 -15.67 7.83
C SER A 41 -16.55 -15.47 6.74
N ARG A 42 -16.03 -16.57 6.21
CA ARG A 42 -15.01 -16.53 5.14
C ARG A 42 -15.47 -15.74 3.91
N ARG A 43 -16.75 -15.83 3.55
CA ARG A 43 -17.34 -15.06 2.44
C ARG A 43 -17.24 -13.55 2.67
N VAL A 44 -17.51 -13.08 3.89
CA VAL A 44 -17.40 -11.65 4.21
C VAL A 44 -15.94 -11.21 4.11
N LEU A 45 -15.00 -12.01 4.65
CA LEU A 45 -13.57 -11.71 4.55
C LEU A 45 -13.10 -11.64 3.09
N ASP A 46 -13.47 -12.62 2.27
CA ASP A 46 -13.10 -12.67 0.85
C ASP A 46 -13.70 -11.47 0.07
N THR A 47 -14.94 -11.07 0.38
CA THR A 47 -15.57 -9.87 -0.20
C THR A 47 -14.83 -8.59 0.22
N MET A 48 -14.44 -8.45 1.49
CA MET A 48 -13.69 -7.29 1.98
C MET A 48 -12.31 -7.21 1.31
N LEU A 49 -11.60 -8.34 1.19
CA LEU A 49 -10.31 -8.42 0.49
C LEU A 49 -10.46 -8.06 -1.00
N GLY A 50 -11.51 -8.58 -1.66
CA GLY A 50 -11.80 -8.26 -3.06
C GLY A 50 -12.14 -6.77 -3.26
N PHE A 51 -12.93 -6.19 -2.37
CA PHE A 51 -13.25 -4.76 -2.40
C PHE A 51 -11.99 -3.91 -2.22
N ALA A 52 -11.17 -4.21 -1.20
CA ALA A 52 -9.93 -3.49 -0.95
C ALA A 52 -8.97 -3.58 -2.14
N GLY A 53 -8.77 -4.78 -2.70
CA GLY A 53 -7.96 -4.98 -3.91
C GLY A 53 -8.48 -4.18 -5.10
N GLY A 54 -9.81 -4.16 -5.31
CA GLY A 54 -10.45 -3.38 -6.37
C GLY A 54 -10.22 -1.87 -6.23
N VAL A 55 -10.41 -1.31 -5.02
CA VAL A 55 -10.15 0.11 -4.73
C VAL A 55 -8.68 0.46 -4.99
N MET A 56 -7.75 -0.40 -4.58
CA MET A 56 -6.32 -0.16 -4.78
C MET A 56 -5.90 -0.21 -6.25
N VAL A 57 -6.46 -1.12 -7.05
CA VAL A 57 -6.23 -1.16 -8.50
C VAL A 57 -6.78 0.10 -9.17
N ALA A 58 -7.98 0.55 -8.79
CA ALA A 58 -8.56 1.77 -9.33
C ALA A 58 -7.71 3.01 -8.96
N ALA A 59 -7.36 3.17 -7.69
CA ALA A 59 -6.51 4.28 -7.23
C ALA A 59 -5.15 4.29 -7.94
N SER A 60 -4.55 3.11 -8.17
CA SER A 60 -3.28 2.99 -8.90
C SER A 60 -3.35 3.59 -10.31
N TYR A 61 -4.48 3.45 -11.00
CA TYR A 61 -4.65 4.05 -12.32
C TYR A 61 -5.06 5.52 -12.25
N TRP A 62 -6.22 5.82 -11.66
CA TRP A 62 -6.81 7.16 -11.73
C TRP A 62 -6.13 8.19 -10.85
N SER A 63 -5.54 7.77 -9.71
CA SER A 63 -4.94 8.69 -8.76
C SER A 63 -3.41 8.77 -8.88
N LEU A 64 -2.77 7.80 -9.55
CA LEU A 64 -1.31 7.77 -9.69
C LEU A 64 -0.86 7.74 -11.16
N LEU A 65 -1.19 6.70 -11.93
CA LEU A 65 -0.66 6.55 -13.30
C LEU A 65 -1.15 7.65 -14.25
N ALA A 66 -2.46 7.92 -14.30
CA ALA A 66 -3.00 8.93 -15.20
C ALA A 66 -2.44 10.34 -14.90
N PRO A 67 -2.45 10.82 -13.64
CA PRO A 67 -1.77 12.07 -13.28
C PRO A 67 -0.28 12.08 -13.62
N ALA A 68 0.45 10.98 -13.40
CA ALA A 68 1.88 10.90 -13.72
C ALA A 68 2.16 11.02 -15.23
N ILE A 69 1.26 10.52 -16.08
CA ILE A 69 1.33 10.67 -17.53
C ILE A 69 1.05 12.13 -17.92
N GLU A 70 -0.01 12.73 -17.39
CA GLU A 70 -0.37 14.13 -17.63
C GLU A 70 0.77 15.09 -17.21
N MET A 71 1.37 14.86 -16.03
CA MET A 71 2.54 15.61 -15.55
C MET A 71 3.80 15.43 -16.41
N SER A 72 3.81 14.46 -17.33
CA SER A 72 4.92 14.17 -18.23
C SER A 72 4.70 14.69 -19.65
N GLU A 73 3.56 15.31 -19.93
CA GLU A 73 3.30 15.98 -21.20
C GLU A 73 4.25 17.16 -21.43
N GLY A 74 4.62 17.40 -22.69
CA GLY A 74 5.51 18.50 -23.07
C GLY A 74 6.99 18.30 -22.74
N LYS A 75 7.39 17.15 -22.19
CA LYS A 75 8.80 16.78 -21.96
C LYS A 75 9.44 16.20 -23.23
N ALA A 76 10.78 16.10 -23.23
CA ALA A 76 11.55 15.59 -24.37
C ALA A 76 11.33 14.09 -24.69
N ILE A 77 10.70 13.35 -23.77
CA ILE A 77 10.37 11.93 -23.91
C ILE A 77 8.85 11.76 -23.92
N PRO A 78 8.31 10.70 -24.58
CA PRO A 78 6.87 10.46 -24.59
C PRO A 78 6.28 10.38 -23.18
N ALA A 79 5.12 11.02 -22.97
CA ALA A 79 4.52 11.21 -21.64
C ALA A 79 4.28 9.90 -20.84
N TRP A 80 4.04 8.79 -21.54
CA TRP A 80 3.84 7.49 -20.91
C TRP A 80 5.13 6.82 -20.43
N VAL A 81 6.30 7.21 -20.96
CA VAL A 81 7.57 6.54 -20.67
C VAL A 81 7.98 6.65 -19.20
N PRO A 82 7.96 7.84 -18.55
CA PRO A 82 8.26 7.96 -17.13
C PRO A 82 7.36 7.09 -16.25
N ALA A 83 6.04 7.11 -16.51
CA ALA A 83 5.07 6.33 -15.76
C ALA A 83 5.28 4.82 -15.93
N ALA A 84 5.54 4.36 -17.16
CA ALA A 84 5.80 2.95 -17.44
C ALA A 84 7.10 2.45 -16.79
N VAL A 85 8.18 3.24 -16.87
CA VAL A 85 9.46 2.92 -16.23
C VAL A 85 9.30 2.88 -14.71
N GLY A 86 8.62 3.87 -14.12
CA GLY A 86 8.34 3.90 -12.69
C GLY A 86 7.50 2.70 -12.23
N PHE A 87 6.46 2.34 -12.98
CA PHE A 87 5.61 1.19 -12.70
C PHE A 87 6.39 -0.14 -12.73
N VAL A 88 7.18 -0.37 -13.78
CA VAL A 88 8.02 -1.58 -13.90
C VAL A 88 9.09 -1.62 -12.80
N ALA A 89 9.77 -0.50 -12.54
CA ALA A 89 10.77 -0.41 -11.48
C ALA A 89 10.17 -0.70 -10.10
N GLY A 90 8.98 -0.16 -9.81
CA GLY A 90 8.23 -0.44 -8.59
C GLY A 90 7.83 -1.92 -8.48
N GLY A 91 7.35 -2.52 -9.57
CA GLY A 91 7.02 -3.95 -9.61
C GLY A 91 8.24 -4.85 -9.38
N VAL A 92 9.38 -4.54 -9.99
CA VAL A 92 10.65 -5.25 -9.77
C VAL A 92 11.12 -5.08 -8.32
N PHE A 93 11.02 -3.87 -7.77
CA PHE A 93 11.38 -3.60 -6.38
C PHE A 93 10.55 -4.44 -5.40
N LEU A 94 9.22 -4.47 -5.55
CA LEU A 94 8.35 -5.30 -4.71
C LEU A 94 8.64 -6.78 -4.90
N ARG A 95 8.90 -7.25 -6.13
CA ARG A 95 9.26 -8.64 -6.41
C ARG A 95 10.58 -9.05 -5.75
N LEU A 96 11.55 -8.14 -5.69
CA LEU A 96 12.84 -8.40 -5.03
C LEU A 96 12.66 -8.52 -3.51
N ILE A 97 11.86 -7.62 -2.91
CA ILE A 97 11.52 -7.66 -1.49
C ILE A 97 10.84 -8.99 -1.14
N ASP A 98 9.79 -9.35 -1.89
CA ASP A 98 9.03 -10.60 -1.74
C ASP A 98 9.96 -11.83 -1.77
N ARG A 99 10.92 -11.86 -2.71
CA ARG A 99 11.89 -12.96 -2.84
C ARG A 99 12.88 -13.06 -1.68
N ILE A 100 13.26 -11.94 -1.07
CA ILE A 100 14.25 -11.91 0.03
C ILE A 100 13.61 -12.37 1.33
N LEU A 101 12.34 -12.01 1.53
CA LEU A 101 11.70 -12.17 2.82
C LEU A 101 11.29 -13.61 3.10
N PRO A 102 11.60 -14.12 4.30
CA PRO A 102 11.07 -15.40 4.75
C PRO A 102 9.55 -15.33 4.76
N HIS A 103 8.91 -16.04 3.85
CA HIS A 103 7.45 -16.14 3.86
C HIS A 103 7.01 -17.56 3.50
N LEU A 104 5.87 -17.95 4.04
CA LEU A 104 5.26 -19.24 3.82
C LEU A 104 3.85 -18.99 3.30
N HIS A 105 3.54 -19.50 2.11
CA HIS A 105 2.17 -19.45 1.60
C HIS A 105 1.25 -20.28 2.49
N LEU A 106 0.05 -19.77 2.77
CA LEU A 106 -0.95 -20.46 3.57
C LEU A 106 -1.23 -21.86 3.01
N GLY A 107 -1.00 -22.89 3.81
CA GLY A 107 -1.26 -24.29 3.45
C GLY A 107 -0.07 -25.08 2.94
N LEU A 108 1.12 -24.47 2.77
CA LEU A 108 2.34 -25.21 2.40
C LEU A 108 3.13 -25.72 3.62
N PRO A 109 3.82 -26.87 3.51
CA PRO A 109 4.77 -27.33 4.53
C PRO A 109 5.96 -26.35 4.64
N ILE A 110 6.60 -26.30 5.81
CA ILE A 110 7.75 -25.40 6.10
C ILE A 110 8.91 -25.62 5.11
N GLU A 111 8.99 -26.81 4.51
CA GLU A 111 9.95 -27.15 3.45
C GLU A 111 9.77 -26.32 2.18
N GLY A 112 8.56 -25.82 1.92
CA GLY A 112 8.24 -24.90 0.82
C GLY A 112 8.29 -23.43 1.20
N ALA A 113 8.92 -23.07 2.33
CA ALA A 113 9.12 -21.68 2.71
C ALA A 113 10.10 -20.99 1.74
N GLU A 114 9.69 -19.85 1.19
CA GLU A 114 10.52 -19.01 0.34
C GLU A 114 11.29 -17.98 1.18
N GLY A 115 12.33 -17.38 0.58
CA GLY A 115 13.17 -16.37 1.22
C GLY A 115 14.26 -16.93 2.14
N ILE A 116 14.93 -16.03 2.85
CA ILE A 116 16.05 -16.39 3.74
C ILE A 116 15.53 -17.12 4.96
N LYS A 117 15.99 -18.35 5.22
CA LYS A 117 15.59 -19.12 6.42
C LYS A 117 15.99 -18.37 7.69
N THR A 118 15.01 -17.99 8.50
CA THR A 118 15.22 -17.34 9.80
C THR A 118 14.54 -18.13 10.93
N PRO A 119 15.04 -18.03 12.18
CA PRO A 119 14.39 -18.64 13.34
C PRO A 119 13.17 -17.83 13.85
N TRP A 120 12.60 -16.95 13.02
CA TRP A 120 11.57 -16.01 13.44
C TRP A 120 10.22 -16.69 13.69
N ARG A 121 9.48 -16.17 14.68
CA ARG A 121 8.12 -16.64 14.98
C ARG A 121 7.16 -16.20 13.88
N ARG A 122 6.12 -17.01 13.61
CA ARG A 122 5.06 -16.70 12.61
C ARG A 122 4.43 -15.31 12.79
N SER A 123 4.27 -14.85 14.03
CA SER A 123 3.73 -13.51 14.33
C SER A 123 4.61 -12.39 13.79
N ILE A 124 5.94 -12.54 13.86
CA ILE A 124 6.89 -11.55 13.34
C ILE A 124 6.81 -11.51 11.81
N LEU A 125 6.75 -12.68 11.18
CA LEU A 125 6.60 -12.80 9.72
C LEU A 125 5.29 -12.17 9.24
N LEU A 126 4.20 -12.38 9.97
CA LEU A 126 2.90 -11.76 9.67
C LEU A 126 2.95 -10.23 9.78
N VAL A 127 3.52 -9.69 10.87
CA VAL A 127 3.66 -8.24 11.04
C VAL A 127 4.51 -7.65 9.92
N LEU A 128 5.65 -8.28 9.60
CA LEU A 128 6.53 -7.82 8.52
C LEU A 128 5.83 -7.84 7.16
N ALA A 129 5.10 -8.92 6.84
CA ALA A 129 4.31 -9.00 5.62
C ALA A 129 3.28 -7.87 5.53
N ILE A 130 2.54 -7.60 6.62
CA ILE A 130 1.58 -6.49 6.69
C ILE A 130 2.30 -5.15 6.51
N THR A 131 3.42 -4.91 7.18
CA THR A 131 4.19 -3.67 7.06
C THR A 131 4.58 -3.40 5.61
N LEU A 132 5.06 -4.41 4.89
CA LEU A 132 5.52 -4.24 3.51
C LEU A 132 4.39 -3.94 2.53
N HIS A 133 3.19 -4.46 2.78
CA HIS A 133 2.02 -4.10 1.97
C HIS A 133 1.56 -2.66 2.22
N ASN A 134 1.80 -2.13 3.44
CA ASN A 134 1.47 -0.74 3.77
C ASN A 134 2.51 0.29 3.28
N ILE A 135 3.74 -0.13 2.95
CA ILE A 135 4.77 0.78 2.43
C ILE A 135 4.32 1.44 1.11
N PRO A 136 3.84 0.71 0.09
CA PRO A 136 3.29 1.31 -1.13
C PRO A 136 2.17 2.31 -0.88
N GLU A 137 1.27 2.03 0.07
CA GLU A 137 0.16 2.91 0.42
C GLU A 137 0.66 4.23 1.03
N GLY A 138 1.57 4.16 1.99
CA GLY A 138 2.19 5.34 2.58
C GLY A 138 3.00 6.17 1.57
N LEU A 139 3.71 5.50 0.65
CA LEU A 139 4.44 6.15 -0.44
C LEU A 139 3.47 6.90 -1.38
N ALA A 140 2.35 6.28 -1.75
CA ALA A 140 1.34 6.90 -2.61
C ALA A 140 0.76 8.18 -1.99
N VAL A 141 0.47 8.17 -0.68
CA VAL A 141 0.07 9.38 0.05
C VAL A 141 1.17 10.45 -0.01
N GLY A 142 2.41 10.08 0.29
CA GLY A 142 3.54 11.01 0.24
C GLY A 142 3.74 11.66 -1.13
N VAL A 143 3.62 10.88 -2.21
CA VAL A 143 3.71 11.39 -3.59
C VAL A 143 2.53 12.30 -3.91
N ALA A 144 1.31 11.94 -3.51
CA ALA A 144 0.11 12.74 -3.80
C ALA A 144 0.14 14.15 -3.17
N PHE A 145 0.75 14.30 -1.99
CA PHE A 145 0.91 15.60 -1.33
C PHE A 145 2.22 16.33 -1.69
N GLY A 146 3.18 15.63 -2.30
CA GLY A 146 4.49 16.19 -2.69
C GLY A 146 4.62 16.54 -4.17
N ALA A 147 3.70 16.08 -5.02
CA ALA A 147 3.59 16.38 -6.45
C ALA A 147 2.82 17.69 -6.68
#